data_AF-A0A348WQ78-F1
#
_entry.id   AF-A0A348WQ78-F1
#
_cell.length_a   1.000
_cell.length_b   1.000
_cell.length_c   1.000
_cell.angle_alpha   90.00
_cell.angle_beta   90.00
_cell.angle_gamma   90.00
#
_symmetry.space_group_name_H-M   'P 1'
#
loop_
_entity.id
_entity.type
_entity.pdbx_description
1 polymer ?
#
loop_
_entity_poly.entity_id
_entity_poly.type
_entity_poly.pdbx_seq_one_letter_code
_entity_poly.pdbx_strand_id
1 'polypeptide(L)' 'GEVKFTGQILPHHSKVTYKIDMKRVIKRKLFMGVGDGVVEVDGRPIYTAKDLKVGLFTDTSTF' A
#
# COMPACT_ATOMS: atom_id res chain seq x y z
N GLY A 1 4.20 -6.04 -8.14
CA GLY A 1 3.53 -6.43 -6.89
C GLY A 1 2.36 -7.31 -7.24
N GLU A 2 1.99 -8.21 -6.35
CA GLU A 2 0.77 -9.01 -6.46
C GLU A 2 -0.36 -8.25 -5.75
N VAL A 3 -1.45 -7.92 -6.45
CA VAL A 3 -2.62 -7.27 -5.85
C VAL A 3 -3.81 -8.19 -6.00
N LYS A 4 -4.56 -8.39 -4.91
CA LYS A 4 -5.81 -9.17 -4.91
C LYS A 4 -6.94 -8.36 -4.32
N PHE A 5 -8.08 -8.44 -4.98
CA PHE A 5 -9.34 -7.87 -4.54
C PHE A 5 -10.33 -9.02 -4.33
N THR A 6 -10.78 -9.21 -3.09
CA THR A 6 -11.71 -10.30 -2.71
C THR A 6 -13.01 -9.77 -2.10
N GLY A 7 -13.20 -8.45 -2.10
CA GLY A 7 -14.38 -7.78 -1.57
C GLY A 7 -14.55 -6.39 -2.17
N GLN A 8 -15.41 -5.57 -1.56
CA GLN A 8 -15.70 -4.21 -2.00
C GLN A 8 -16.09 -3.32 -0.82
N ILE A 9 -15.93 -2.01 -0.98
CA ILE A 9 -16.36 -1.01 0.00
C ILE A 9 -17.66 -0.39 -0.53
N LEU A 10 -18.77 -0.60 0.18
CA LEU A 10 -20.10 -0.07 -0.16
C LEU A 10 -20.46 1.13 0.73
N PRO A 11 -21.40 2.02 0.32
CA PRO A 11 -21.72 3.25 1.04
C PRO A 11 -22.21 3.09 2.49
N HIS A 12 -22.67 1.91 2.89
CA HIS A 12 -23.11 1.64 4.27
C HIS A 12 -21.97 1.22 5.22
N HIS A 13 -20.76 0.97 4.70
CA HIS A 13 -19.62 0.67 5.54
C HIS A 13 -19.13 1.94 6.24
N SER A 14 -18.63 1.78 7.45
CA SER A 14 -18.33 2.92 8.33
C SER A 14 -16.84 3.24 8.40
N LYS A 15 -15.96 2.24 8.28
CA LYS A 15 -14.51 2.43 8.45
C LYS A 15 -13.70 1.56 7.49
N VAL A 16 -12.76 2.21 6.82
CA VAL A 16 -11.69 1.55 6.07
C VAL A 16 -10.40 1.65 6.87
N THR A 17 -9.70 0.53 7.05
CA THR A 17 -8.41 0.48 7.75
C THR A 17 -7.32 0.01 6.78
N TYR A 18 -6.26 0.81 6.65
CA TYR A 18 -5.08 0.47 5.86
C TYR A 18 -3.99 -0.01 6.81
N LYS A 19 -3.51 -1.23 6.62
CA LYS A 19 -2.39 -1.81 7.36
C LYS A 19 -1.23 -1.99 6.39
N ILE A 20 -0.09 -1.37 6.70
CA ILE A 20 1.13 -1.48 5.91
C ILE A 20 2.21 -2.11 6.78
N ASP A 21 2.79 -3.19 6.29
CA ASP A 21 3.97 -3.82 6.88
C ASP A 21 5.20 -3.50 6.04
N MET A 22 6.18 -2.83 6.66
CA MET A 22 7.38 -2.37 5.98
C MET A 22 8.40 -3.50 5.90
N LYS A 23 8.60 -4.04 4.70
CA LYS A 23 9.62 -5.07 4.44
C LYS A 23 11.03 -4.52 4.35
N ARG A 24 11.20 -3.38 3.66
CA ARG A 24 12.53 -2.80 3.41
C ARG A 24 12.45 -1.29 3.22
N VAL A 25 13.43 -0.60 3.79
CA VAL A 25 13.68 0.82 3.51
C VAL A 25 15.07 0.96 2.92
N ILE A 26 15.17 1.56 1.73
CA ILE A 26 16.43 1.81 1.03
C ILE A 26 16.70 3.30 1.08
N LYS A 27 17.83 3.69 1.69
CA LYS A 27 18.28 5.09 1.83
C LYS A 27 19.63 5.25 1.15
N ARG A 28 19.63 5.34 -0.19
CA ARG A 28 20.83 5.56 -1.00
C ARG A 28 20.65 6.82 -1.84
N LYS A 29 21.12 6.84 -3.10
CA LYS A 29 20.83 7.91 -4.06
C LYS A 29 19.33 8.11 -4.28
N LEU A 30 18.54 7.04 -4.15
CA LEU A 30 17.09 7.07 -4.14
C LEU A 30 16.58 6.54 -2.79
N PHE A 31 15.63 7.25 -2.21
CA PHE A 31 14.88 6.80 -1.04
C PHE A 31 13.70 5.97 -1.52
N MET A 32 13.67 4.69 -1.17
CA MET A 32 12.59 3.77 -1.57
C MET A 32 12.10 2.95 -0.38
N GLY A 33 10.80 2.99 -0.14
CA GLY A 33 10.09 2.08 0.76
C GLY A 33 9.54 0.88 -0.01
N VAL A 34 9.65 -0.30 0.58
CA VAL A 34 9.01 -1.54 0.11
C VAL A 34 8.22 -2.15 1.25
N GLY A 35 6.97 -2.53 0.99
CA GLY A 35 6.10 -3.12 2.00
C GLY A 35 4.94 -3.91 1.42
N ASP A 36 4.23 -4.62 2.30
CA ASP A 36 2.98 -5.29 1.99
C ASP A 36 1.82 -4.51 2.63
N GLY A 37 0.65 -4.56 2.00
CA GLY A 37 -0.53 -3.83 2.43
C GLY A 37 -1.76 -4.73 2.53
N VAL A 38 -2.56 -4.48 3.55
CA VAL A 38 -3.91 -5.04 3.68
C VAL A 38 -4.90 -3.89 3.87
N VAL A 39 -6.01 -3.94 3.14
CA VAL A 39 -7.14 -3.04 3.34
C VAL A 39 -8.27 -3.84 3.96
N GLU A 40 -8.78 -3.32 5.07
CA GLU A 40 -9.93 -3.86 5.77
C GLU A 40 -11.11 -2.89 5.68
N VAL A 41 -12.32 -3.42 5.55
CA VAL A 41 -13.56 -2.66 5.71
C VAL A 41 -14.31 -3.22 6.93
N ASP A 42 -14.61 -2.36 7.89
CA ASP A 42 -15.24 -2.70 9.17
C ASP A 42 -14.58 -3.93 9.85
N GLY A 43 -13.25 -4.00 9.79
CA GLY A 43 -12.43 -5.07 10.38
C GLY A 43 -12.25 -6.33 9.53
N ARG A 44 -12.82 -6.40 8.33
CA ARG A 44 -12.67 -7.55 7.41
C ARG A 44 -11.68 -7.25 6.29
N PRO A 45 -10.62 -8.06 6.09
CA PRO A 45 -9.66 -7.87 5.00
C PRO A 45 -10.32 -8.15 3.65
N ILE A 46 -10.18 -7.20 2.73
CA ILE A 46 -10.78 -7.27 1.39
C ILE A 46 -9.75 -7.11 0.27
N TYR A 47 -8.67 -6.36 0.51
CA TYR A 47 -7.59 -6.17 -0.45
C TYR A 47 -6.25 -6.54 0.17
N THR A 48 -5.40 -7.17 -0.63
CA THR A 48 -4.01 -7.45 -0.26
C THR A 48 -3.08 -7.01 -1.38
N ALA A 49 -1.98 -6.35 -1.03
CA ALA A 49 -0.94 -5.99 -1.96
C ALA A 49 0.42 -6.45 -1.44
N LYS A 50 1.19 -7.13 -2.28
CA LYS A 50 2.56 -7.54 -1.96
C LYS A 50 3.58 -6.72 -2.73
N ASP A 51 4.68 -6.42 -2.07
CA ASP A 51 5.84 -5.72 -2.60
C ASP A 51 5.44 -4.38 -3.25
N LEU A 52 4.61 -3.61 -2.55
CA LEU A 52 4.37 -2.20 -2.83
C LEU A 52 5.70 -1.46 -2.79
N LYS A 53 5.94 -0.57 -3.75
CA LYS A 53 7.17 0.23 -3.83
C LYS A 53 6.82 1.70 -3.95
N VAL A 54 7.41 2.53 -3.10
CA VAL A 54 7.24 3.97 -3.13
C VAL A 54 8.61 4.62 -3.07
N GLY A 55 8.92 5.47 -4.06
CA GLY A 55 10.15 6.24 -4.13
C GLY A 55 9.90 7.70 -3.78
N LEU A 56 10.86 8.36 -3.12
CA LEU A 56 10.89 9.80 -2.95
C LEU A 56 11.91 10.40 -3.92
N PHE A 57 11.48 11.39 -4.69
CA PHE A 57 12.28 12.07 -5.69
C PHE A 57 12.30 13.58 -5.39
N THR A 58 13.46 14.20 -5.52
CA THR A 58 13.63 15.65 -5.31
C THR A 58 13.23 16.48 -6.53
N ASP A 59 13.21 15.85 -7.71
CA ASP A 59 12.76 16.43 -8.97
C ASP A 59 11.94 15.36 -9.70
N THR A 60 10.73 15.70 -10.11
CA THR A 60 9.80 14.81 -10.82
C THR A 60 9.63 15.16 -12.29
N SER A 61 10.39 16.13 -12.83
CA SER A 61 10.31 16.56 -14.24
C SER A 61 10.70 15.50 -15.27
N THR A 62 11.26 14.38 -14.81
CA THR A 62 11.81 13.29 -15.64
C THR A 62 10.95 12.01 -15.63
N PHE A 63 9.76 12.05 -15.03
CA PHE A 63 8.74 11.00 -15.11
C PHE A 63 7.69 11.31 -16.17
#